data_AF-A0AA96WZ42-F1
#
_entry.id   AF-A0AA96WZ42-F1
#
_cell.length_a   1.000
_cell.length_b   1.000
_cell.length_c   1.000
_cell.angle_alpha   90.00
_cell.angle_beta   90.00
_cell.angle_gamma   90.00
#
_symmetry.space_group_name_H-M   'P 1'
#
loop_
_entity.id
_entity.type
_entity.pdbx_description
1 polymer ?
#
loop_
_entity_poly.entity_id
_entity_poly.type
_entity_poly.pdbx_seq_one_letter_code
_entity_poly.pdbx_strand_id
1 'polypeptide(L)'
;MAPFFHRKSTPSLLLAVLNVLADFDGEISGEAAKMLSALRHRTDRLPPLYSDVFGLPASATCADFVRRVESLSQQQVAIASYAFQIFRSYEQLLSVSAADVSPHQQAAYESQLERVRLLVARTRVALAEAISRE
;
A
#
# COMPACT_ATOMS: atom_id res chain seq x y z
N MET A 1 9.34 -14.37 15.72
CA MET A 1 10.09 -13.22 15.17
C MET A 1 9.09 -12.15 14.77
N ALA A 2 8.92 -11.10 15.59
CA ALA A 2 8.12 -9.94 15.23
C ALA A 2 8.84 -8.70 15.78
N PRO A 3 9.26 -7.80 14.88
CA PRO A 3 8.91 -6.39 15.09
C PRO A 3 8.68 -5.70 13.74
N PHE A 4 7.42 -5.54 13.31
CA PHE A 4 7.08 -4.68 12.15
C PHE A 4 6.05 -3.59 12.46
N PHE A 5 5.62 -3.44 13.71
CA PHE A 5 4.62 -2.44 14.11
C PHE A 5 5.25 -1.36 15.00
N HIS A 6 6.14 -0.55 14.42
CA HIS A 6 6.52 0.73 15.03
C HIS A 6 5.96 1.89 14.23
N ARG A 7 5.08 2.63 14.91
CA ARG A 7 4.23 3.70 14.43
C ARG A 7 5.09 4.91 14.05
N LYS A 8 5.17 5.20 12.75
CA LYS A 8 5.27 6.56 12.24
C LYS A 8 4.11 6.71 11.26
N SER A 9 3.28 7.73 11.49
CA SER A 9 2.23 8.13 10.56
C SER A 9 2.82 8.15 9.16
N THR A 10 2.26 7.36 8.27
CA THR A 10 2.50 7.49 6.83
C THR A 10 2.24 8.95 6.47
N PRO A 11 3.11 9.62 5.68
CA PRO A 11 2.91 11.03 5.38
C PRO A 11 1.53 11.24 4.78
N SER A 12 0.77 12.24 5.25
CA SER A 12 -0.62 12.51 4.85
C SER A 12 -0.86 12.45 3.34
N LEU A 13 0.13 12.87 2.55
CA LEU A 13 0.10 12.81 1.09
C LEU A 13 0.11 11.37 0.53
N LEU A 14 0.90 10.46 1.10
CA LEU A 14 0.96 9.07 0.63
C LEU A 14 -0.38 8.36 0.90
N LEU A 15 -0.99 8.60 2.07
CA LEU A 15 -2.35 8.11 2.35
C LEU A 15 -3.38 8.67 1.37
N ALA A 16 -3.31 9.97 1.09
CA ALA A 16 -4.20 10.61 0.12
C ALA A 16 -4.03 10.03 -1.29
N VAL A 17 -2.79 9.76 -1.71
CA VAL A 17 -2.50 9.09 -2.98
C VAL A 17 -3.06 7.67 -2.99
N LEU A 18 -2.87 6.90 -1.92
CA LEU A 18 -3.43 5.55 -1.82
C LEU A 18 -4.95 5.54 -1.95
N ASN A 19 -5.64 6.51 -1.37
CA ASN A 19 -7.09 6.62 -1.48
C ASN A 19 -7.52 6.82 -2.95
N VAL A 20 -6.85 7.74 -3.66
CA VAL A 20 -7.17 7.99 -5.08
C VAL A 20 -6.74 6.82 -5.97
N LEU A 21 -5.63 6.14 -5.62
CA LEU A 21 -5.17 4.95 -6.34
C LEU A 21 -6.05 3.71 -6.10
N ALA A 22 -6.67 3.59 -4.93
CA ALA A 22 -7.53 2.46 -4.54
C ALA A 22 -8.85 2.41 -5.31
N ASP A 23 -9.26 3.55 -5.87
CA ASP A 23 -10.51 3.68 -6.62
C ASP A 23 -10.30 3.46 -8.14
N PHE A 24 -9.14 2.92 -8.56
CA PHE A 24 -8.90 2.57 -9.96
C PHE A 24 -9.43 1.22 -10.39
N ASP A 25 -10.36 1.28 -11.33
CA ASP A 25 -10.91 0.14 -12.05
C ASP A 25 -10.22 -0.02 -13.43
N GLY A 26 -8.89 0.00 -13.43
CA GLY A 26 -8.08 -0.30 -14.63
C GLY A 26 -7.53 0.90 -15.43
N GLU A 27 -7.76 2.15 -15.00
CA GLU A 27 -7.12 3.34 -15.60
C GLU A 27 -6.73 4.36 -14.54
N ILE A 28 -5.53 4.94 -14.62
CA ILE A 28 -5.09 6.00 -13.71
C ILE A 28 -5.81 7.31 -14.09
N SER A 29 -6.65 7.84 -13.19
CA SER A 29 -7.32 9.12 -13.40
C SER A 29 -6.32 10.28 -13.41
N GLY A 30 -6.71 11.38 -14.06
CA GLY A 30 -5.92 12.61 -14.05
C GLY A 30 -5.66 13.16 -12.65
N GLU A 31 -6.49 12.83 -11.66
CA GLU A 31 -6.27 13.22 -10.27
C GLU A 31 -5.15 12.41 -9.62
N ALA A 32 -5.12 11.08 -9.79
CA ALA A 32 -3.97 10.31 -9.32
C ALA A 32 -2.70 10.65 -10.06
N ALA A 33 -2.75 10.92 -11.36
CA ALA A 33 -1.55 11.32 -12.10
C ALA A 33 -0.92 12.59 -11.50
N LYS A 34 -1.75 13.57 -11.10
CA LYS A 34 -1.29 14.78 -10.38
C LYS A 34 -0.70 14.45 -9.00
N MET A 35 -1.34 13.55 -8.25
CA MET A 35 -0.87 13.16 -6.92
C MET A 35 0.41 12.31 -6.96
N LEU A 36 0.54 11.42 -7.95
CA LEU A 36 1.76 10.67 -8.24
C LEU A 36 2.89 11.61 -8.64
N SER A 37 2.61 12.63 -9.45
CA SER A 37 3.58 13.68 -9.78
C SER A 37 4.05 14.44 -8.53
N ALA A 38 3.16 14.76 -7.59
CA ALA A 38 3.54 15.38 -6.32
C ALA A 38 4.41 14.46 -5.43
N LEU A 39 4.15 13.15 -5.43
CA LEU A 39 4.99 12.16 -4.74
C LEU A 39 6.36 11.94 -5.40
N ARG A 40 6.47 12.16 -6.71
CA ARG A 40 7.69 11.92 -7.49
C ARG A 40 8.90 12.71 -6.97
N HIS A 41 8.66 13.86 -6.35
CA HIS A 41 9.69 14.73 -5.79
C HIS A 41 10.01 14.45 -4.31
N ARG A 42 9.31 13.50 -3.68
CA ARG A 42 9.53 13.15 -2.28
C ARG A 42 10.58 12.06 -2.15
N THR A 43 11.59 12.34 -1.34
CA THR A 43 12.68 11.40 -1.00
C THR A 43 12.41 10.63 0.29
N ASP A 44 11.21 10.74 0.85
CA ASP A 44 10.81 9.97 2.02
C ASP A 44 10.90 8.47 1.72
N ARG A 45 11.33 7.69 2.72
CA ARG A 45 11.33 6.24 2.61
C ARG A 45 9.90 5.73 2.51
N LEU A 46 9.72 4.79 1.60
CA LEU A 46 8.47 4.08 1.45
C LEU A 46 8.25 3.14 2.64
N PRO A 47 7.01 2.99 3.14
CA PRO A 47 6.72 1.99 4.16
C PRO A 47 7.15 0.59 3.69
N PRO A 48 7.79 -0.24 4.55
CA PRO A 48 8.35 -1.53 4.16
C PRO A 48 7.34 -2.46 3.48
N LEU A 49 6.08 -2.44 3.94
CA LEU A 49 4.99 -3.22 3.37
C LEU A 49 4.77 -2.89 1.89
N TYR A 50 4.90 -1.62 1.51
CA TYR A 50 4.59 -1.18 0.16
C TYR A 50 5.76 -1.52 -0.76
N SER A 51 7.00 -1.39 -0.25
CA SER A 51 8.19 -1.85 -0.96
C SER A 51 8.11 -3.34 -1.27
N ASP A 52 7.70 -4.15 -0.28
CA ASP A 52 7.60 -5.60 -0.43
C ASP A 52 6.58 -6.03 -1.49
N VAL A 53 5.37 -5.45 -1.49
CA VAL A 53 4.33 -5.78 -2.46
C VAL A 53 4.72 -5.40 -3.89
N PHE A 54 5.43 -4.27 -4.07
CA PHE A 54 5.84 -3.79 -5.38
C PHE A 54 7.20 -4.31 -5.85
N GLY A 55 7.82 -5.21 -5.08
CA GLY A 55 9.12 -5.80 -5.38
C GLY A 55 10.27 -4.80 -5.37
N LEU A 56 10.14 -3.73 -4.57
CA LEU A 56 11.13 -2.67 -4.44
C LEU A 56 12.11 -2.98 -3.30
N PRO A 57 13.37 -2.49 -3.39
CA PRO A 57 14.34 -2.66 -2.31
C PRO A 57 13.85 -1.99 -1.01
N ALA A 58 14.30 -2.49 0.14
CA ALA A 58 13.92 -1.92 1.45
C ALA A 58 14.34 -0.45 1.65
N SER A 59 15.30 0.03 0.85
CA SER A 59 15.74 1.43 0.80
C SER A 59 14.90 2.32 -0.12
N ALA A 60 13.88 1.77 -0.78
CA ALA A 60 13.08 2.49 -1.76
C ALA A 60 12.37 3.71 -1.17
N THR A 61 12.29 4.74 -2.00
CA THR A 61 11.65 6.02 -1.71
C THR A 61 10.27 6.11 -2.35
N CYS A 62 9.49 7.12 -1.97
CA CYS A 62 8.24 7.46 -2.67
C CYS A 62 8.46 7.68 -4.18
N ALA A 63 9.60 8.26 -4.58
CA ALA A 63 9.94 8.44 -5.99
C ALA A 63 10.20 7.11 -6.74
N ASP A 64 10.77 6.10 -6.07
CA ASP A 64 10.92 4.76 -6.64
C ASP A 64 9.56 4.08 -6.80
N PHE A 65 8.68 4.24 -5.82
CA PHE A 65 7.30 3.75 -5.88
C PHE A 65 6.50 4.36 -7.04
N VAL A 66 6.57 5.67 -7.23
CA VAL A 66 5.89 6.34 -8.35
C VAL A 66 6.38 5.81 -9.69
N ARG A 67 7.71 5.71 -9.87
CA ARG A 67 8.30 5.12 -11.09
C ARG A 67 7.81 3.70 -11.33
N ARG A 68 7.66 2.92 -10.25
CA ARG A 68 7.17 1.55 -10.34
C ARG A 68 5.71 1.47 -10.76
N VAL A 69 4.85 2.33 -10.21
CA VAL A 69 3.42 2.39 -10.58
C VAL A 69 3.25 2.84 -12.04
N GLU A 70 4.05 3.81 -12.49
CA GLU A 70 4.02 4.32 -13.86
C GLU A 70 4.55 3.31 -14.89
N SER A 71 5.36 2.34 -14.47
CA SER A 71 5.85 1.28 -15.35
C SER A 71 4.85 0.13 -15.52
N LEU A 72 3.71 0.14 -14.82
CA LEU A 72 2.78 -0.97 -14.85
C LEU A 72 1.93 -0.93 -16.12
N SER A 73 1.73 -2.10 -16.74
CA SER A 73 0.72 -2.26 -17.79
C SER A 73 -0.70 -2.18 -17.22
N GLN A 74 -1.70 -1.98 -18.07
CA GLN A 74 -3.09 -1.83 -17.65
C GLN A 74 -3.59 -3.02 -16.82
N GLN A 75 -3.19 -4.23 -17.21
CA GLN A 75 -3.50 -5.45 -16.47
C GLN A 75 -2.84 -5.48 -15.09
N GLN A 76 -1.59 -5.01 -14.99
CA GLN A 76 -0.88 -4.91 -13.72
C GLN A 76 -1.46 -3.81 -12.82
N VAL A 77 -1.93 -2.70 -13.39
CA VAL A 77 -2.64 -1.64 -12.64
C VAL A 77 -3.91 -2.18 -11.99
N ALA A 78 -4.67 -3.04 -12.67
CA ALA A 78 -5.85 -3.69 -12.10
C ALA A 78 -5.50 -4.62 -10.92
N ILE A 79 -4.34 -5.27 -10.93
CA ILE A 79 -3.87 -6.08 -9.78
C ILE A 79 -3.37 -5.16 -8.66
N ALA A 80 -2.68 -4.07 -9.01
CA ALA A 80 -2.17 -3.08 -8.08
C ALA A 80 -3.28 -2.27 -7.39
N SER A 81 -4.44 -2.07 -8.01
CA SER A 81 -5.58 -1.39 -7.36
C SER A 81 -6.07 -2.12 -6.11
N TYR A 82 -6.10 -3.46 -6.16
CA TYR A 82 -6.33 -4.28 -4.97
C TYR A 82 -5.27 -4.06 -3.89
N ALA A 83 -3.99 -3.91 -4.27
CA ALA A 83 -2.92 -3.59 -3.32
C ALA A 83 -3.17 -2.25 -2.62
N PHE A 84 -3.57 -1.22 -3.37
CA PHE A 84 -3.86 0.11 -2.84
C PHE A 84 -5.05 0.09 -1.87
N GLN A 85 -6.11 -0.67 -2.17
CA GLN A 85 -7.24 -0.87 -1.25
C GLN A 85 -6.83 -1.55 0.06
N ILE A 86 -5.91 -2.52 -0.03
CA ILE A 86 -5.36 -3.21 1.15
C ILE A 86 -4.51 -2.24 1.97
N PHE A 87 -3.66 -1.42 1.34
CA PHE A 87 -2.88 -0.40 2.05
C PHE A 87 -3.76 0.62 2.74
N ARG A 88 -4.81 1.12 2.08
CA ARG A 88 -5.81 1.99 2.70
C ARG A 88 -6.40 1.37 3.97
N SER A 89 -6.84 0.11 3.87
CA SER A 89 -7.43 -0.62 5.00
C SER A 89 -6.41 -0.83 6.13
N TYR A 90 -5.16 -1.13 5.78
CA TYR A 90 -4.06 -1.30 6.73
C TYR A 90 -3.74 -0.01 7.48
N GLU A 91 -3.60 1.11 6.76
CA GLU A 91 -3.33 2.41 7.38
C GLU A 91 -4.49 2.87 8.27
N GLN A 92 -5.74 2.62 7.86
CA GLN A 92 -6.91 2.86 8.70
C GLN A 92 -6.83 2.04 10.00
N LEU A 93 -6.47 0.77 9.92
CA LEU A 93 -6.27 -0.06 11.12
C LEU A 93 -5.13 0.45 12.01
N LEU A 94 -4.01 0.92 11.44
CA LEU A 94 -2.89 1.50 12.19
C LEU A 94 -3.21 2.87 12.82
N SER A 95 -4.16 3.61 12.22
CA SER A 95 -4.64 4.89 12.75
C SER A 95 -5.44 4.70 14.05
N VAL A 96 -6.11 3.56 14.20
CA VAL A 96 -6.74 3.14 15.47
C VAL A 96 -5.62 2.81 16.47
N SER A 97 -5.56 3.54 17.58
CA SER A 97 -4.59 3.20 18.63
C SER A 97 -5.00 1.87 19.26
N ALA A 98 -4.11 0.89 19.30
CA ALA A 98 -4.37 -0.36 20.00
C ALA A 98 -4.71 -0.15 21.50
N ALA A 99 -4.29 0.99 22.07
CA ALA A 99 -4.63 1.42 23.43
C ALA A 99 -6.09 1.88 23.59
N ASP A 100 -6.77 2.25 22.50
CA ASP A 100 -8.17 2.70 22.49
C ASP A 100 -9.15 1.57 22.17
N VAL A 101 -8.64 0.35 21.88
CA VAL A 101 -9.44 -0.82 21.56
C VAL A 101 -9.83 -1.52 22.87
N SER A 102 -11.14 -1.58 23.14
CA SER A 102 -11.65 -2.33 24.30
C SER A 102 -11.30 -3.83 24.20
N PRO A 103 -11.21 -4.56 25.33
CA PRO A 103 -10.89 -6.00 25.33
C PRO A 103 -11.84 -6.84 24.43
N HIS A 104 -13.10 -6.42 24.30
CA HIS A 104 -14.08 -7.06 23.42
C HIS A 104 -13.85 -6.82 21.93
N GLN A 105 -13.15 -5.74 21.57
CA GLN A 105 -12.83 -5.39 20.18
C GLN A 105 -11.45 -5.93 19.74
N GLN A 106 -10.65 -6.42 20.67
CA GLN A 106 -9.29 -6.89 20.39
C GLN A 106 -9.27 -8.10 19.46
N ALA A 107 -10.14 -9.09 19.68
CA ALA A 107 -10.25 -10.25 18.79
C ALA A 107 -10.69 -9.86 17.36
N ALA A 108 -11.59 -8.88 17.24
CA ALA A 108 -12.02 -8.37 15.94
C ALA A 108 -10.88 -7.61 15.24
N TYR A 109 -10.12 -6.79 15.97
CA TYR A 109 -8.95 -6.08 15.46
C TYR A 109 -7.85 -7.04 14.97
N GLU A 110 -7.52 -8.07 15.75
CA GLU A 110 -6.56 -9.11 15.36
C GLU A 110 -7.02 -9.89 14.13
N SER A 111 -8.31 -10.23 14.05
CA SER A 111 -8.90 -10.88 12.88
C SER A 111 -8.80 -10.01 11.61
N GLN A 112 -9.04 -8.69 11.72
CA GLN A 112 -8.86 -7.77 10.59
C GLN A 112 -7.40 -7.65 10.16
N LEU A 113 -6.47 -7.58 11.12
CA LEU A 113 -5.03 -7.58 10.82
C LEU A 113 -4.61 -8.85 10.07
N GLU A 114 -5.09 -10.02 10.52
CA GLU A 114 -4.76 -11.28 9.86
C GLU A 114 -5.34 -11.37 8.45
N ARG A 115 -6.57 -10.88 8.26
CA ARG A 115 -7.18 -10.75 6.93
C ARG A 115 -6.34 -9.86 6.01
N VAL A 116 -5.87 -8.71 6.51
CA VAL A 116 -5.00 -7.82 5.75
C VAL A 116 -3.71 -8.52 5.36
N ARG A 117 -3.05 -9.24 6.29
CA ARG A 117 -1.82 -9.99 6.00
C ARG A 117 -2.02 -11.02 4.89
N LEU A 118 -3.11 -11.78 4.93
CA LEU A 118 -3.43 -12.76 3.89
C LEU A 118 -3.65 -12.09 2.53
N LEU A 119 -4.36 -10.97 2.50
CA LEU A 119 -4.62 -10.21 1.27
C LEU A 119 -3.31 -9.64 0.70
N VAL A 120 -2.46 -9.03 1.55
CA VAL A 120 -1.12 -8.56 1.16
C VAL A 120 -0.32 -9.68 0.51
N ALA A 121 -0.24 -10.85 1.14
CA ALA A 121 0.54 -11.98 0.64
C ALA A 121 0.04 -12.44 -0.74
N ARG A 122 -1.29 -12.55 -0.92
CA ARG A 122 -1.89 -12.93 -2.20
C ARG A 122 -1.63 -11.90 -3.29
N THR A 123 -1.84 -10.62 -2.99
CA THR A 123 -1.65 -9.55 -3.97
C THR A 123 -0.19 -9.39 -4.36
N ARG A 124 0.74 -9.52 -3.40
CA ARG A 124 2.18 -9.55 -3.68
C ARG A 124 2.53 -10.65 -4.68
N VAL A 125 2.05 -11.87 -4.47
CA VAL A 125 2.32 -13.00 -5.37
C VAL A 125 1.73 -12.73 -6.75
N ALA A 126 0.46 -12.34 -6.81
CA ALA A 126 -0.21 -12.05 -8.08
C ALA A 126 0.47 -10.93 -8.88
N LEU A 127 0.88 -9.85 -8.20
CA LEU A 127 1.57 -8.73 -8.84
C LEU A 127 2.96 -9.15 -9.30
N ALA A 128 3.73 -9.86 -8.47
CA ALA A 128 5.05 -10.38 -8.84
C ALA A 128 5.00 -11.32 -10.05
N GLU A 129 4.00 -12.20 -10.12
CA GLU A 129 3.78 -13.06 -11.28
C GLU A 129 3.42 -12.24 -12.53
N ALA A 130 2.55 -11.25 -12.41
CA ALA A 130 2.16 -10.40 -13.53
C ALA A 130 3.32 -9.55 -14.07
N ILE A 131 4.23 -9.12 -13.20
CA ILE A 131 5.47 -8.41 -13.56
C ILE A 131 6.45 -9.33 -14.27
N SER A 132 6.57 -10.60 -13.83
CA SER A 132 7.61 -11.52 -14.32
C SER A 132 7.25 -12.21 -15.64
N ARG A 133 6.00 -12.07 -16.10
CA ARG A 133 5.48 -12.66 -17.34
C ARG A 133 5.55 -11.72 -18.55
N GLU A 134 6.05 -10.50 -18.36
CA GLU A 134 6.42 -9.55 -19.42
C GLU A 134 7.93 -9.62 -19.70
#